data_AF-A0A7J0CVM2-F1
#
_entry.id   AF-A0A7J0CVM2-F1
#
_cell.length_a   1.000
_cell.length_b   1.000
_cell.length_c   1.000
_cell.angle_alpha   90.00
_cell.angle_beta   90.00
_cell.angle_gamma   90.00
#
_symmetry.space_group_name_H-M   'P 1'
#
loop_
_entity.id
_entity.type
_entity.pdbx_description
1 polymer ?
#
loop_
_entity_poly.entity_id
_entity_poly.type
_entity_poly.pdbx_seq_one_letter_code
_entity_poly.pdbx_strand_id
1 'polypeptide(L)'
;MRTTTPAVGFTTAALASVTLLSTQSATAAPAEPKPAIEDVQKKVDELYRQAGSATQQYNRAKSASTAQRTKVDTLLSDVAKRTEKINEARRELGAYAAEQYRTGGIAPTATFFLADDPQAYFDQSRLMSRSTERQQKAVDDFRTQQAAASKKRAEAVQSLEKLTETQTALRSSKQNVQTKLTEARSLLSKLTAEEKARLAELERKKEAEAKEKAEKLAARQAAEAKEREAAEKKAREEAAKESGGDSGSGSGSGTGTSPGTGTGTGTGAGGSYAAKAEKVLAFARAQIGKPYVWGPRARPRTTAPG
;
A
#
# COMPACT_ATOMS: atom_id res chain seq x y z
N MET A 1 0.33 7.09 37.52
CA MET A 1 1.60 6.79 36.84
C MET A 1 2.12 8.09 36.24
N ARG A 2 3.29 8.54 36.68
CA ARG A 2 3.91 9.82 36.29
C ARG A 2 4.52 9.69 34.90
N THR A 3 4.16 10.58 33.97
CA THR A 3 4.80 10.69 32.66
C THR A 3 5.89 11.75 32.73
N THR A 4 7.14 11.31 32.65
CA THR A 4 8.34 12.15 32.67
C THR A 4 8.71 12.50 31.22
N THR A 5 8.72 13.79 30.89
CA THR A 5 9.23 14.32 29.61
C THR A 5 10.68 14.77 29.81
N PRO A 6 11.67 14.35 29.00
CA PRO A 6 12.98 14.97 29.04
C PRO A 6 13.00 16.25 28.20
N ALA A 7 13.28 17.37 28.87
CA ALA A 7 13.70 18.62 28.28
C ALA A 7 15.16 18.50 27.82
N VAL A 8 15.47 18.95 26.60
CA VAL A 8 16.84 19.11 26.12
C VAL A 8 17.07 20.59 25.89
N GLY A 9 17.78 21.21 26.84
CA GLY A 9 18.27 22.58 26.74
C GLY A 9 19.55 22.62 25.91
N PHE A 10 19.63 23.54 24.95
CA PHE A 10 20.87 23.86 24.26
C PHE A 10 21.57 24.99 25.02
N THR A 11 22.73 24.67 25.59
CA THR A 11 23.66 25.61 26.21
C THR A 11 24.46 26.34 25.12
N THR A 12 24.18 27.63 24.94
CA THR A 12 24.96 28.51 24.06
C THR A 12 26.17 29.02 24.81
N ALA A 13 27.38 28.61 24.40
CA ALA A 13 28.64 29.15 24.91
C ALA A 13 28.84 30.59 24.42
N ALA A 14 29.01 31.53 25.35
CA ALA A 14 29.35 32.91 25.06
C ALA A 14 30.87 33.03 24.82
N LEU A 15 31.28 33.30 23.59
CA LEU A 15 32.65 33.67 23.26
C LEU A 15 32.84 35.18 23.47
N ALA A 16 33.61 35.53 24.49
CA ALA A 16 34.11 36.87 24.71
C ALA A 16 35.07 37.26 23.58
N SER A 17 34.77 38.33 22.85
CA SER A 17 35.65 38.91 21.83
C SER A 17 36.13 40.27 22.30
N VAL A 18 37.46 40.39 22.35
CA VAL A 18 38.27 41.53 22.76
C VAL A 18 38.01 42.74 21.86
N THR A 19 37.63 43.88 22.44
CA THR A 19 37.59 45.17 21.74
C THR A 19 38.91 45.91 21.92
N LEU A 20 39.74 45.92 20.86
CA LEU A 20 40.84 46.86 20.70
C LEU A 20 40.31 48.16 20.07
N LEU A 21 40.64 49.27 20.71
CA LEU A 21 40.42 50.66 20.31
C LEU A 21 41.25 51.01 19.07
N SER A 22 40.67 51.66 18.04
CA SER A 22 41.16 52.95 17.47
C SER A 22 40.60 53.29 16.07
N THR A 23 40.10 54.53 16.00
CA THR A 23 40.15 55.54 14.92
C THR A 23 39.40 55.34 13.59
N GLN A 24 38.44 56.26 13.43
CA GLN A 24 37.72 56.72 12.23
C GLN A 24 38.43 56.52 10.89
N SER A 25 37.75 55.81 9.99
CA SER A 25 37.78 56.01 8.54
C SER A 25 36.45 55.49 8.00
N ALA A 26 35.79 56.25 7.14
CA ALA A 26 34.49 55.92 6.55
C ALA A 26 34.48 54.49 6.00
N THR A 27 33.76 53.58 6.65
CA THR A 27 33.66 52.18 6.24
C THR A 27 32.20 51.87 5.92
N ALA A 28 31.99 51.36 4.72
CA ALA A 28 30.74 50.79 4.27
C ALA A 28 30.21 49.82 5.34
N ALA A 29 28.90 49.80 5.54
CA ALA A 29 28.22 48.85 6.43
C ALA A 29 28.86 47.46 6.29
N PRO A 30 29.17 46.75 7.40
CA PRO A 30 29.81 45.45 7.32
C PRO A 30 28.92 44.54 6.49
N ALA A 31 29.34 44.29 5.25
CA ALA A 31 28.73 43.27 4.43
C ALA A 31 28.92 41.97 5.21
N GLU A 32 27.81 41.36 5.63
CA GLU A 32 27.83 40.01 6.17
C GLU A 32 28.74 39.16 5.25
N PRO A 33 29.69 38.39 5.81
CA PRO A 33 30.59 37.59 5.00
C PRO A 33 29.73 36.69 4.11
N LYS A 34 29.71 36.97 2.80
CA LYS A 34 28.95 36.19 1.84
C LYS A 34 29.43 34.75 1.99
N PRO A 35 28.53 33.77 2.25
CA PRO A 35 28.94 32.38 2.33
C PRO A 35 29.68 32.00 1.05
N ALA A 36 30.79 31.27 1.18
CA ALA A 36 31.59 30.88 0.04
C ALA A 36 30.72 30.12 -0.98
N ILE A 37 30.96 30.33 -2.26
CA ILE A 37 30.17 29.74 -3.35
C ILE A 37 30.15 28.20 -3.23
N GLU A 38 31.24 27.59 -2.73
CA GLU A 38 31.30 26.15 -2.47
C GLU A 38 30.33 25.69 -1.37
N ASP A 39 30.04 26.52 -0.37
CA ASP A 39 29.10 26.16 0.71
C ASP A 39 27.64 26.24 0.22
N VAL A 40 27.34 27.19 -0.67
CA VAL A 40 26.03 27.25 -1.34
C VAL A 40 25.85 26.03 -2.24
N GLN A 41 26.88 25.63 -3.00
CA GLN A 41 26.86 24.40 -3.80
C GLN A 41 26.56 23.18 -2.93
N LYS A 42 27.34 22.95 -1.86
CA LYS A 42 27.12 21.81 -0.95
C LYS A 42 25.71 21.76 -0.40
N LYS A 43 25.13 22.92 -0.06
CA LYS A 43 23.77 23.01 0.49
C LYS A 43 22.70 22.70 -0.54
N VAL A 44 22.88 23.15 -1.79
CA VAL A 44 22.02 22.80 -2.91
C VAL A 44 22.10 21.30 -3.21
N ASP A 45 23.30 20.72 -3.22
CA ASP A 45 23.50 19.28 -3.42
C ASP A 45 22.84 18.44 -2.32
N GLU A 46 22.96 18.88 -1.06
CA GLU A 46 22.27 18.24 0.07
C GLU A 46 20.75 18.31 -0.11
N LEU A 47 20.19 19.48 -0.48
CA LEU A 47 18.75 19.62 -0.72
C LEU A 47 18.27 18.73 -1.86
N TYR A 48 19.01 18.61 -2.96
CA TYR A 48 18.68 17.70 -4.05
C TYR A 48 18.77 16.23 -3.65
N ARG A 49 19.81 15.82 -2.90
CA ARG A 49 19.90 14.45 -2.35
C ARG A 49 18.72 14.13 -1.44
N GLN A 50 18.38 15.05 -0.55
CA GLN A 50 17.24 14.90 0.35
C GLN A 50 15.90 14.88 -0.40
N ALA A 51 15.73 15.69 -1.44
CA ALA A 51 14.55 15.67 -2.30
C ALA A 51 14.45 14.34 -3.07
N GLY A 52 15.58 13.75 -3.50
CA GLY A 52 15.64 12.43 -4.10
C GLY A 52 15.16 11.33 -3.15
N SER A 53 15.68 11.30 -1.91
CA SER A 53 15.23 10.37 -0.86
C SER A 53 13.74 10.56 -0.55
N ALA A 54 13.29 11.81 -0.39
CA ALA A 54 11.88 12.11 -0.15
C ALA A 54 10.97 11.67 -1.33
N THR A 55 11.46 11.75 -2.57
CA THR A 55 10.77 11.27 -3.77
C THR A 55 10.65 9.74 -3.79
N GLN A 56 11.70 9.03 -3.38
CA GLN A 56 11.63 7.57 -3.23
C GLN A 56 10.57 7.18 -2.19
N GLN A 57 10.53 7.86 -1.05
CA GLN A 57 9.51 7.65 -0.01
C GLN A 57 8.10 7.98 -0.51
N TYR A 58 7.94 9.07 -1.27
CA TYR A 58 6.69 9.40 -1.95
C TYR A 58 6.23 8.26 -2.87
N ASN A 59 7.12 7.75 -3.71
CA ASN A 59 6.80 6.66 -4.64
C ASN A 59 6.40 5.39 -3.90
N ARG A 60 7.11 5.03 -2.82
CA ARG A 60 6.76 3.90 -1.96
C ARG A 60 5.38 4.07 -1.33
N ALA A 61 5.11 5.25 -0.76
CA ALA A 61 3.81 5.57 -0.16
C ALA A 61 2.68 5.57 -1.21
N LYS A 62 2.94 6.03 -2.43
CA LYS A 62 1.96 6.02 -3.54
C LYS A 62 1.58 4.60 -3.94
N SER A 63 2.57 3.71 -4.07
CA SER A 63 2.34 2.29 -4.38
C SER A 63 1.57 1.60 -3.24
N ALA A 64 1.96 1.85 -1.98
CA ALA A 64 1.25 1.32 -0.81
C ALA A 64 -0.21 1.82 -0.76
N SER A 65 -0.45 3.11 -1.03
CA SER A 65 -1.80 3.70 -1.06
C SER A 65 -2.67 3.05 -2.14
N THR A 66 -2.09 2.76 -3.31
CA THR A 66 -2.81 2.11 -4.42
C THR A 66 -3.20 0.68 -4.04
N ALA A 67 -2.27 -0.11 -3.50
CA ALA A 67 -2.55 -1.47 -3.04
C ALA A 67 -3.60 -1.49 -1.93
N GLN A 68 -3.52 -0.55 -0.99
CA GLN A 68 -4.46 -0.43 0.12
C GLN A 68 -5.87 -0.07 -0.37
N ARG A 69 -5.99 0.79 -1.39
CA ARG A 69 -7.26 1.10 -2.02
C ARG A 69 -7.91 -0.14 -2.64
N THR A 70 -7.16 -0.90 -3.44
CA THR A 70 -7.64 -2.16 -4.03
C THR A 70 -8.11 -3.15 -2.97
N LYS A 71 -7.40 -3.23 -1.84
CA LYS A 71 -7.79 -4.08 -0.70
C LYS A 71 -9.12 -3.63 -0.10
N VAL A 72 -9.31 -2.33 0.15
CA VAL A 72 -10.59 -1.77 0.62
C VAL A 72 -11.71 -2.11 -0.36
N ASP A 73 -11.52 -1.89 -1.66
CA ASP A 73 -12.55 -2.15 -2.67
C ASP A 73 -12.97 -3.63 -2.69
N THR A 74 -11.99 -4.53 -2.59
CA THR A 74 -12.24 -5.98 -2.51
C THR A 74 -13.04 -6.33 -1.26
N LEU A 75 -12.67 -5.78 -0.10
CA LEU A 75 -13.40 -6.01 1.15
C LEU A 75 -14.83 -5.50 1.09
N LEU A 76 -15.05 -4.31 0.52
CA LEU A 76 -16.40 -3.75 0.35
C LEU A 76 -17.25 -4.58 -0.62
N SER A 77 -16.66 -5.06 -1.72
CA SER A 77 -17.31 -5.99 -2.65
C SER A 77 -17.69 -7.30 -1.97
N ASP A 78 -16.80 -7.88 -1.16
CA ASP A 78 -17.08 -9.10 -0.40
C ASP A 78 -18.22 -8.89 0.60
N VAL A 79 -18.24 -7.75 1.30
CA VAL A 79 -19.34 -7.39 2.21
C VAL A 79 -20.66 -7.30 1.44
N ALA A 80 -20.67 -6.70 0.24
CA ALA A 80 -21.87 -6.60 -0.58
C ALA A 80 -22.39 -7.99 -1.00
N LYS A 81 -21.53 -8.84 -1.56
CA LYS A 81 -21.89 -10.23 -1.94
C LYS A 81 -22.42 -11.04 -0.77
N ARG A 82 -21.81 -10.92 0.41
CA ARG A 82 -22.28 -11.63 1.61
C ARG A 82 -23.62 -11.08 2.11
N THR A 83 -23.82 -9.77 2.01
CA THR A 83 -25.11 -9.15 2.35
C THR A 83 -26.23 -9.63 1.42
N GLU A 84 -25.92 -9.83 0.13
CA GLU A 84 -26.84 -10.46 -0.82
C GLU A 84 -27.19 -11.90 -0.42
N LYS A 85 -26.20 -12.73 -0.06
CA LYS A 85 -26.44 -14.09 0.44
C LYS A 85 -27.28 -14.13 1.72
N ILE A 86 -27.07 -13.20 2.64
CA ILE A 86 -27.92 -13.04 3.83
C ILE A 86 -29.38 -12.76 3.42
N ASN A 87 -29.59 -11.89 2.43
CA ASN A 87 -30.93 -11.57 1.94
C ASN A 87 -31.58 -12.73 1.18
N GLU A 88 -30.81 -13.53 0.43
CA GLU A 88 -31.29 -14.78 -0.18
C GLU A 88 -31.80 -15.74 0.89
N ALA A 89 -30.98 -16.04 1.90
CA ALA A 89 -31.37 -16.92 3.00
C ALA A 89 -32.62 -16.38 3.74
N ARG A 90 -32.70 -15.07 3.94
CA ARG A 90 -33.89 -14.44 4.56
C ARG A 90 -35.16 -14.59 3.73
N ARG A 91 -35.05 -14.49 2.39
CA ARG A 91 -36.18 -14.71 1.48
C ARG A 91 -36.64 -16.16 1.51
N GLU A 92 -35.69 -17.11 1.53
CA GLU A 92 -36.01 -18.54 1.62
C GLU A 92 -36.75 -18.87 2.92
N LEU A 93 -36.22 -18.40 4.06
CA LEU A 93 -36.88 -18.54 5.37
C LEU A 93 -38.26 -17.87 5.42
N GLY A 94 -38.41 -16.71 4.78
CA GLY A 94 -39.69 -16.01 4.67
C GLY A 94 -40.72 -16.77 3.83
N ALA A 95 -40.30 -17.47 2.77
CA ALA A 95 -41.19 -18.30 1.96
C ALA A 95 -41.74 -19.47 2.78
N TYR A 96 -40.90 -20.16 3.55
CA TYR A 96 -41.37 -21.23 4.45
C TYR A 96 -42.35 -20.70 5.51
N ALA A 97 -42.08 -19.54 6.11
CA ALA A 97 -42.99 -18.93 7.09
C ALA A 97 -44.35 -18.56 6.48
N ALA A 98 -44.36 -18.04 5.24
CA ALA A 98 -45.59 -17.72 4.53
C ALA A 98 -46.41 -18.98 4.19
N GLU A 99 -45.75 -20.09 3.83
CA GLU A 99 -46.44 -21.37 3.62
C GLU A 99 -47.03 -21.92 4.91
N GLN A 100 -46.28 -21.93 6.02
CA GLN A 100 -46.79 -22.36 7.33
C GLN A 100 -48.01 -21.55 7.78
N TYR A 101 -48.01 -20.24 7.52
CA TYR A 101 -49.15 -19.37 7.80
C TYR A 101 -50.38 -19.72 6.93
N ARG A 102 -50.17 -20.08 5.65
CA ARG A 102 -51.26 -20.41 4.73
C ARG A 102 -51.86 -21.79 5.00
N THR A 103 -51.04 -22.80 5.30
CA THR A 103 -51.51 -24.18 5.54
C THR A 103 -51.93 -24.43 6.98
N GLY A 104 -51.73 -23.45 7.88
CA GLY A 104 -52.30 -23.44 9.23
C GLY A 104 -51.73 -24.50 10.17
N GLY A 105 -50.64 -25.17 9.80
CA GLY A 105 -50.01 -26.21 10.63
C GLY A 105 -50.94 -27.39 10.91
N ILE A 106 -51.39 -28.10 9.88
CA ILE A 106 -52.08 -29.39 10.08
C ILE A 106 -51.14 -30.34 10.82
N ALA A 107 -51.62 -30.91 11.93
CA ALA A 107 -50.82 -31.83 12.73
C ALA A 107 -50.42 -33.06 11.89
N PRO A 108 -49.15 -33.49 11.89
CA PRO A 108 -48.68 -34.64 11.11
C PRO A 108 -49.48 -35.93 11.35
N THR A 109 -50.02 -36.08 12.55
CA THR A 109 -50.93 -37.17 12.94
C THR A 109 -52.28 -37.10 12.24
N ALA A 110 -52.85 -35.91 12.04
CA ALA A 110 -54.08 -35.76 11.26
C ALA A 110 -53.85 -36.12 9.79
N THR A 111 -52.70 -35.76 9.21
CA THR A 111 -52.34 -36.12 7.84
C THR A 111 -52.18 -37.63 7.65
N PHE A 112 -51.68 -38.36 8.64
CA PHE A 112 -51.56 -39.82 8.58
C PHE A 112 -52.94 -40.52 8.56
N PHE A 113 -53.89 -40.08 9.38
CA PHE A 113 -55.23 -40.65 9.43
C PHE A 113 -56.10 -40.29 8.21
N LEU A 114 -55.78 -39.20 7.52
CA LEU A 114 -56.48 -38.75 6.32
C LEU A 114 -55.82 -39.22 5.00
N ALA A 115 -54.70 -39.94 5.06
CA ALA A 115 -54.02 -40.42 3.85
C ALA A 115 -54.75 -41.64 3.26
N ASP A 116 -55.04 -41.59 1.95
CA ASP A 116 -55.76 -42.65 1.23
C ASP A 116 -54.96 -43.96 1.11
N ASP A 117 -53.63 -43.89 1.13
CA ASP A 117 -52.76 -45.06 1.12
C ASP A 117 -51.44 -44.86 1.94
N PRO A 118 -50.77 -45.96 2.37
CA PRO A 118 -49.54 -45.88 3.15
C PRO A 118 -48.33 -45.29 2.41
N GLN A 119 -48.26 -45.41 1.08
CA GLN A 119 -47.15 -44.94 0.27
C GLN A 119 -47.15 -43.39 0.16
N ALA A 120 -48.33 -42.79 0.05
CA ALA A 120 -48.53 -41.34 0.06
C ALA A 120 -47.96 -40.67 1.33
N TYR A 121 -48.07 -41.34 2.49
CA TYR A 121 -47.47 -40.86 3.74
C TYR A 121 -45.94 -40.87 3.69
N PHE A 122 -45.32 -41.93 3.16
CA PHE A 122 -43.87 -42.01 3.05
C PHE A 122 -43.31 -40.98 2.06
N ASP A 123 -43.97 -40.75 0.93
CA ASP A 123 -43.57 -39.71 -0.03
C ASP A 123 -43.65 -38.31 0.59
N GLN A 124 -44.72 -38.04 1.34
CA GLN A 124 -44.87 -36.79 2.08
C GLN A 124 -43.79 -36.60 3.15
N SER A 125 -43.44 -37.65 3.89
CA SER A 125 -42.39 -37.58 4.91
C SER A 125 -41.01 -37.28 4.30
N ARG A 126 -40.68 -37.88 3.15
CA ARG A 126 -39.44 -37.61 2.40
C ARG A 126 -39.39 -36.17 1.90
N LEU A 127 -40.50 -35.63 1.39
CA LEU A 127 -40.60 -34.23 0.98
C LEU A 127 -40.40 -33.29 2.18
N MET A 128 -40.98 -33.64 3.32
CA MET A 128 -40.85 -32.82 4.53
C MET A 128 -39.43 -32.86 5.10
N SER A 129 -38.76 -34.03 5.12
CA SER A 129 -37.34 -34.13 5.51
C SER A 129 -36.45 -33.25 4.61
N ARG A 130 -36.64 -33.31 3.29
CA ARG A 130 -35.92 -32.43 2.36
C ARG A 130 -36.21 -30.94 2.58
N SER A 131 -37.44 -30.59 2.98
CA SER A 131 -37.80 -29.21 3.32
C SER A 131 -37.12 -28.75 4.62
N THR A 132 -37.12 -29.59 5.65
CA THR A 132 -36.41 -29.34 6.92
C THR A 132 -34.90 -29.19 6.70
N GLU A 133 -34.29 -30.04 5.87
CA GLU A 133 -32.87 -29.92 5.50
C GLU A 133 -32.56 -28.57 4.81
N ARG A 134 -33.43 -28.11 3.90
CA ARG A 134 -33.26 -26.79 3.26
C ARG A 134 -33.43 -25.65 4.25
N GLN A 135 -34.40 -25.73 5.16
CA GLN A 135 -34.60 -24.75 6.23
C GLN A 135 -33.36 -24.65 7.12
N GLN A 136 -32.84 -25.80 7.56
CA GLN A 136 -31.62 -25.86 8.37
C GLN A 136 -30.45 -25.23 7.62
N LYS A 137 -30.27 -25.60 6.35
CA LYS A 137 -29.23 -25.00 5.49
C LYS A 137 -29.39 -23.49 5.35
N ALA A 138 -30.61 -22.97 5.16
CA ALA A 138 -30.84 -21.54 5.04
C ALA A 138 -30.51 -20.78 6.34
N VAL A 139 -30.81 -21.37 7.52
CA VAL A 139 -30.42 -20.80 8.82
C VAL A 139 -28.90 -20.82 8.98
N ASP A 140 -28.24 -21.92 8.63
CA ASP A 140 -26.79 -22.07 8.75
C ASP A 140 -26.05 -21.13 7.78
N ASP A 141 -26.53 -21.00 6.54
CA ASP A 141 -26.02 -20.05 5.56
C ASP A 141 -26.21 -18.61 6.06
N PHE A 142 -27.39 -18.26 6.62
CA PHE A 142 -27.62 -16.94 7.20
C PHE A 142 -26.60 -16.61 8.30
N ARG A 143 -26.44 -17.50 9.28
CA ARG A 143 -25.51 -17.31 10.42
C ARG A 143 -24.06 -17.20 9.93
N THR A 144 -23.66 -18.09 9.03
CA THR A 144 -22.30 -18.13 8.46
C THR A 144 -22.00 -16.84 7.70
N GLN A 145 -22.91 -16.41 6.82
CA GLN A 145 -22.71 -15.21 6.03
C GLN A 145 -22.78 -13.94 6.89
N GLN A 146 -23.63 -13.91 7.92
CA GLN A 146 -23.68 -12.79 8.87
C GLN A 146 -22.36 -12.63 9.63
N ALA A 147 -21.82 -13.71 10.20
CA ALA A 147 -20.54 -13.67 10.91
C ALA A 147 -19.40 -13.23 9.98
N ALA A 148 -19.35 -13.78 8.76
CA ALA A 148 -18.32 -13.44 7.80
C ALA A 148 -18.46 -12.01 7.25
N ALA A 149 -19.69 -11.51 7.04
CA ALA A 149 -19.94 -10.12 6.64
C ALA A 149 -19.48 -9.14 7.73
N SER A 150 -19.77 -9.43 9.00
CA SER A 150 -19.30 -8.61 10.14
C SER A 150 -17.78 -8.58 10.22
N LYS A 151 -17.11 -9.74 10.08
CA LYS A 151 -15.64 -9.81 10.03
C LYS A 151 -15.08 -8.96 8.88
N LYS A 152 -15.64 -9.10 7.66
CA LYS A 152 -15.18 -8.34 6.49
C LYS A 152 -15.43 -6.84 6.62
N ARG A 153 -16.51 -6.42 7.28
CA ARG A 153 -16.75 -5.00 7.61
C ARG A 153 -15.69 -4.46 8.56
N ALA A 154 -15.33 -5.20 9.61
CA ALA A 154 -14.27 -4.80 10.54
C ALA A 154 -12.91 -4.68 9.82
N GLU A 155 -12.56 -5.67 8.98
CA GLU A 155 -11.36 -5.61 8.14
C GLU A 155 -11.38 -4.38 7.21
N ALA A 156 -12.53 -4.05 6.61
CA ALA A 156 -12.68 -2.89 5.73
C ALA A 156 -12.47 -1.56 6.47
N VAL A 157 -12.99 -1.43 7.69
CA VAL A 157 -12.81 -0.23 8.54
C VAL A 157 -11.33 -0.02 8.86
N GLN A 158 -10.65 -1.04 9.36
CA GLN A 158 -9.20 -0.96 9.63
C GLN A 158 -8.39 -0.65 8.35
N SER A 159 -8.85 -1.19 7.22
CA SER A 159 -8.21 -0.95 5.92
C SER A 159 -8.41 0.49 5.44
N LEU A 160 -9.56 1.11 5.73
CA LEU A 160 -9.85 2.51 5.42
C LEU A 160 -9.04 3.48 6.32
N GLU A 161 -8.86 3.15 7.60
CA GLU A 161 -8.01 3.92 8.51
C GLU A 161 -6.57 3.97 7.99
N LYS A 162 -5.99 2.81 7.69
CA LYS A 162 -4.64 2.71 7.10
C LYS A 162 -4.51 3.44 5.76
N LEU A 163 -5.57 3.41 4.93
CA LEU A 163 -5.59 4.16 3.67
C LEU A 163 -5.51 5.67 3.93
N THR A 164 -6.24 6.16 4.94
CA THR A 164 -6.25 7.56 5.34
C THR A 164 -4.89 8.00 5.87
N GLU A 165 -4.26 7.20 6.73
CA GLU A 165 -2.88 7.44 7.21
C GLU A 165 -1.89 7.53 6.05
N THR A 166 -1.97 6.57 5.11
CA THR A 166 -1.07 6.52 3.94
C THR A 166 -1.27 7.73 3.03
N GLN A 167 -2.51 8.19 2.84
CA GLN A 167 -2.80 9.39 2.05
C GLN A 167 -2.27 10.67 2.71
N THR A 168 -2.36 10.76 4.04
CA THR A 168 -1.76 11.86 4.81
C THR A 168 -0.25 11.86 4.65
N ALA A 169 0.40 10.70 4.84
CA ALA A 169 1.85 10.56 4.65
C ALA A 169 2.28 10.93 3.22
N LEU A 170 1.50 10.54 2.21
CA LEU A 170 1.76 10.89 0.81
C LEU A 170 1.70 12.41 0.58
N ARG A 171 0.72 13.09 1.19
CA ARG A 171 0.58 14.55 1.11
C ARG A 171 1.75 15.27 1.76
N SER A 172 2.13 14.86 2.97
CA SER A 172 3.27 15.43 3.70
C SER A 172 4.59 15.19 2.96
N SER A 173 4.80 13.99 2.41
CA SER A 173 5.98 13.68 1.60
C SER A 173 6.06 14.55 0.34
N LYS A 174 4.93 14.74 -0.36
CA LYS A 174 4.87 15.65 -1.52
C LYS A 174 5.22 17.08 -1.15
N GLN A 175 4.69 17.60 -0.04
CA GLN A 175 5.01 18.93 0.46
C GLN A 175 6.51 19.05 0.79
N ASN A 176 7.09 18.06 1.48
CA ASN A 176 8.51 18.06 1.81
C ASN A 176 9.40 18.10 0.56
N VAL A 177 9.09 17.32 -0.49
CA VAL A 177 9.82 17.37 -1.76
C VAL A 177 9.73 18.77 -2.38
N GLN A 178 8.52 19.35 -2.43
CA GLN A 178 8.30 20.67 -3.00
C GLN A 178 9.06 21.77 -2.23
N THR A 179 9.04 21.73 -0.90
CA THR A 179 9.77 22.68 -0.05
C THR A 179 11.27 22.62 -0.32
N LYS A 180 11.88 21.42 -0.31
CA LYS A 180 13.32 21.25 -0.54
C LYS A 180 13.74 21.70 -1.94
N LEU A 181 12.95 21.38 -2.96
CA LEU A 181 13.21 21.83 -4.33
C LEU A 181 13.06 23.36 -4.47
N THR A 182 12.11 23.96 -3.77
CA THR A 182 11.91 25.42 -3.79
C THR A 182 13.05 26.13 -3.08
N GLU A 183 13.50 25.61 -1.94
CA GLU A 183 14.66 26.12 -1.20
C GLU A 183 15.93 26.05 -2.05
N ALA A 184 16.19 24.91 -2.72
CA ALA A 184 17.33 24.75 -3.63
C ALA A 184 17.29 25.75 -4.78
N ARG A 185 16.13 25.94 -5.42
CA ARG A 185 15.93 26.93 -6.48
C ARG A 185 16.12 28.36 -5.98
N SER A 186 15.63 28.66 -4.78
CA SER A 186 15.80 29.98 -4.17
C SER A 186 17.27 30.28 -3.90
N LEU A 187 18.03 29.33 -3.34
CA LEU A 187 19.47 29.47 -3.16
C LEU A 187 20.17 29.74 -4.49
N LEU A 188 19.87 28.96 -5.53
CA LEU A 188 20.43 29.15 -6.88
C LEU A 188 20.05 30.52 -7.49
N SER A 189 18.85 31.03 -7.23
CA SER A 189 18.42 32.34 -7.74
C SER A 189 19.18 33.51 -7.13
N LYS A 190 19.71 33.36 -5.91
CA LYS A 190 20.48 34.40 -5.21
C LYS A 190 21.92 34.54 -5.72
N LEU A 191 22.45 33.57 -6.47
CA LEU A 191 23.76 33.70 -7.13
C LEU A 191 23.65 34.55 -8.41
N THR A 192 24.62 35.45 -8.59
CA THR A 192 24.82 36.22 -9.82
C THR A 192 25.19 35.30 -11.00
N ALA A 193 25.10 35.82 -12.23
CA ALA A 193 25.46 35.05 -13.43
C ALA A 193 26.95 34.63 -13.43
N GLU A 194 27.83 35.49 -12.94
CA GLU A 194 29.27 35.23 -12.81
C GLU A 194 29.57 34.13 -11.78
N GLU A 195 28.87 34.16 -10.63
CA GLU A 195 29.01 33.13 -9.60
C GLU A 195 28.49 31.77 -10.09
N LYS A 196 27.38 31.74 -10.85
CA LYS A 196 26.89 30.50 -11.50
C LYS A 196 27.87 29.95 -12.53
N ALA A 197 28.49 30.81 -13.32
CA ALA A 197 29.50 30.40 -14.30
C ALA A 197 30.74 29.80 -13.61
N ARG A 198 31.22 30.43 -12.52
CA ARG A 198 32.29 29.86 -11.69
C ARG A 198 31.92 28.51 -11.10
N LEU A 199 30.70 28.37 -10.57
CA LEU A 199 30.21 27.14 -9.97
C LEU A 199 30.16 26.00 -11.01
N ALA A 200 29.66 26.27 -12.22
CA ALA A 200 29.64 25.31 -13.32
C ALA A 200 31.04 24.89 -13.79
N GLU A 201 32.01 25.81 -13.79
CA GLU A 201 33.41 25.47 -14.11
C GLU A 201 34.06 24.60 -13.02
N LEU A 202 33.75 24.89 -11.76
CA LEU A 202 34.22 24.14 -10.59
C LEU A 202 33.64 22.72 -10.58
N GLU A 203 32.37 22.55 -10.97
CA GLU A 203 31.75 21.23 -11.21
C GLU A 203 32.45 20.47 -12.34
N ARG A 204 32.70 21.13 -13.47
CA ARG A 204 33.37 20.50 -14.62
C ARG A 204 34.76 19.99 -14.26
N LYS A 205 35.51 20.76 -13.46
CA LYS A 205 36.83 20.35 -12.93
C LYS A 205 36.72 19.16 -11.98
N LYS A 206 35.78 19.20 -11.03
CA LYS A 206 35.52 18.08 -10.10
C LYS A 206 35.11 16.81 -10.86
N GLU A 207 34.26 16.91 -11.89
CA GLU A 207 33.88 15.77 -12.72
C GLU A 207 35.06 15.21 -13.51
N ALA A 208 35.91 16.07 -14.08
CA ALA A 208 37.11 15.64 -14.79
C ALA A 208 38.08 14.90 -13.85
N GLU A 209 38.34 15.45 -12.66
CA GLU A 209 39.17 14.79 -11.64
C GLU A 209 38.56 13.47 -11.16
N ALA A 210 37.24 13.41 -10.99
CA ALA A 210 36.55 12.19 -10.60
C ALA A 210 36.65 11.10 -11.68
N LYS A 211 36.52 11.47 -12.96
CA LYS A 211 36.73 10.56 -14.10
C LYS A 211 38.17 10.06 -14.16
N GLU A 212 39.15 10.95 -14.05
CA GLU A 212 40.56 10.56 -14.05
C GLU A 212 40.90 9.61 -12.90
N LYS A 213 40.37 9.88 -11.69
CA LYS A 213 40.51 8.97 -10.54
C LYS A 213 39.84 7.62 -10.79
N ALA A 214 38.64 7.61 -11.36
CA ALA A 214 37.93 6.37 -11.69
C ALA A 214 38.69 5.54 -12.74
N GLU A 215 39.23 6.20 -13.78
CA GLU A 215 40.06 5.55 -14.80
C GLU A 215 41.36 4.99 -14.22
N LYS A 216 42.05 5.74 -13.35
CA LYS A 216 43.24 5.23 -12.64
C LYS A 216 42.93 4.05 -11.74
N LEU A 217 41.81 4.09 -11.01
CA LEU A 217 41.34 2.97 -10.19
C LEU A 217 41.02 1.75 -11.04
N ALA A 218 40.32 1.94 -12.16
CA ALA A 218 40.00 0.86 -13.10
C ALA A 218 41.28 0.26 -13.73
N ALA A 219 42.24 1.09 -14.12
CA ALA A 219 43.52 0.65 -14.66
C ALA A 219 44.34 -0.13 -13.62
N ARG A 220 44.35 0.32 -12.36
CA ARG A 220 45.00 -0.40 -11.25
C ARG A 220 44.34 -1.76 -10.99
N GLN A 221 43.01 -1.80 -10.95
CA GLN A 221 42.26 -3.07 -10.80
C GLN A 221 42.53 -4.02 -11.97
N ALA A 222 42.62 -3.51 -13.20
CA ALA A 222 42.94 -4.32 -14.37
C ALA A 222 44.39 -4.84 -14.36
N ALA A 223 45.35 -4.05 -13.87
CA ALA A 223 46.74 -4.47 -13.71
C ALA A 223 46.87 -5.56 -12.62
N GLU A 224 46.25 -5.34 -11.46
CA GLU A 224 46.21 -6.34 -10.37
C GLU A 224 45.52 -7.64 -10.83
N ALA A 225 44.46 -7.55 -11.65
CA ALA A 225 43.82 -8.73 -12.25
C ALA A 225 44.75 -9.48 -13.21
N LYS A 226 45.50 -8.77 -14.06
CA LYS A 226 46.49 -9.39 -14.98
C LYS A 226 47.65 -10.04 -14.23
N GLU A 227 48.15 -9.41 -13.16
CA GLU A 227 49.20 -10.00 -12.32
C GLU A 227 48.71 -11.27 -11.61
N ARG A 228 47.47 -11.26 -11.10
CA ARG A 228 46.84 -12.47 -10.54
C ARG A 228 46.72 -13.58 -11.58
N GLU A 229 46.26 -13.26 -12.78
CA GLU A 229 46.12 -14.25 -13.86
C GLU A 229 47.49 -14.80 -14.31
N ALA A 230 48.52 -13.96 -14.36
CA ALA A 230 49.89 -14.37 -14.68
C ALA A 230 50.52 -15.22 -13.56
N ALA A 231 50.28 -14.88 -12.29
CA ALA A 231 50.70 -15.67 -11.14
C ALA A 231 50.00 -17.04 -11.13
N GLU A 232 48.71 -17.08 -11.46
CA GLU A 232 47.94 -18.32 -11.56
C GLU A 232 48.41 -19.19 -12.73
N LYS A 233 48.74 -18.58 -13.89
CA LYS A 233 49.36 -19.30 -15.02
C LYS A 233 50.74 -19.86 -14.66
N LYS A 234 51.60 -19.07 -14.01
CA LYS A 234 52.90 -19.54 -13.50
C LYS A 234 52.74 -20.69 -12.51
N ALA A 235 51.84 -20.56 -11.54
CA ALA A 235 51.55 -21.62 -10.58
C ALA A 235 51.04 -22.90 -11.27
N ARG A 236 50.20 -22.78 -12.32
CA ARG A 236 49.78 -23.91 -13.15
C ARG A 236 50.93 -24.54 -13.94
N GLU A 237 51.82 -23.74 -14.52
CA GLU A 237 52.99 -24.25 -15.25
C GLU A 237 54.01 -24.94 -14.32
N GLU A 238 54.22 -24.41 -13.12
CA GLU A 238 55.06 -25.04 -12.08
C GLU A 238 54.43 -26.35 -11.59
N ALA A 239 53.12 -26.36 -11.30
CA ALA A 239 52.40 -27.58 -10.96
C ALA A 239 52.42 -28.64 -12.09
N ALA A 240 52.37 -28.21 -13.36
CA ALA A 240 52.47 -29.11 -14.51
C ALA A 240 53.89 -29.68 -14.73
N LYS A 241 54.93 -28.96 -14.30
CA LYS A 241 56.32 -29.45 -14.29
C LYS A 241 56.58 -30.43 -13.15
N GLU A 242 55.92 -30.25 -12.00
CA GLU A 242 55.94 -31.21 -10.89
C GLU A 242 55.09 -32.45 -11.16
N SER A 243 54.07 -32.36 -12.03
CA SER A 243 53.24 -33.50 -12.44
C SER A 243 53.74 -34.24 -13.70
N GLY A 244 55.03 -34.15 -14.02
CA GLY A 244 55.70 -34.98 -15.02
C GLY A 244 55.84 -36.43 -14.55
N GLY A 245 54.70 -37.08 -14.29
CA GLY A 245 54.57 -38.42 -13.77
C GLY A 245 53.10 -38.84 -13.70
N ASP A 246 52.67 -39.52 -14.75
CA ASP A 246 51.45 -40.32 -14.89
C ASP A 246 50.14 -39.65 -15.36
N SER A 247 49.53 -40.42 -16.25
CA SER A 247 48.40 -40.21 -17.14
C SER A 247 47.02 -40.32 -16.46
N GLY A 248 46.01 -39.67 -17.03
CA GLY A 248 44.63 -39.90 -16.58
C GLY A 248 43.57 -39.06 -17.29
N SER A 249 42.95 -39.68 -18.29
CA SER A 249 41.75 -39.25 -19.02
C SER A 249 40.57 -38.82 -18.12
N GLY A 250 39.77 -37.85 -18.57
CA GLY A 250 38.53 -37.48 -17.89
C GLY A 250 37.74 -36.36 -18.58
N SER A 251 37.05 -36.71 -19.66
CA SER A 251 36.04 -35.90 -20.36
C SER A 251 34.86 -35.55 -19.43
N GLY A 252 34.36 -34.31 -19.49
CA GLY A 252 33.19 -33.86 -18.74
C GLY A 252 32.66 -32.51 -19.20
N SER A 253 31.77 -32.54 -20.19
CA SER A 253 31.01 -31.42 -20.76
C SER A 253 30.02 -30.81 -19.76
N GLY A 254 29.81 -29.49 -19.81
CA GLY A 254 28.83 -28.77 -18.98
C GLY A 254 28.61 -27.32 -19.43
N THR A 255 27.72 -27.12 -20.40
CA THR A 255 27.24 -25.84 -20.95
C THR A 255 26.16 -25.17 -20.10
N GLY A 256 26.15 -23.83 -20.00
CA GLY A 256 24.91 -23.01 -20.05
C GLY A 256 24.55 -22.03 -18.90
N THR A 257 25.02 -20.77 -19.01
CA THR A 257 24.29 -19.46 -18.96
C THR A 257 22.85 -19.41 -18.36
N SER A 258 22.57 -18.74 -17.22
CA SER A 258 22.27 -17.28 -16.94
C SER A 258 20.75 -16.98 -16.68
N PRO A 259 20.30 -15.78 -16.23
CA PRO A 259 19.38 -15.61 -15.08
C PRO A 259 18.03 -14.97 -15.46
N GLY A 260 17.06 -14.92 -14.54
CA GLY A 260 15.72 -14.37 -14.81
C GLY A 260 15.22 -13.40 -13.73
N THR A 261 15.27 -12.11 -14.04
CA THR A 261 14.61 -10.98 -13.37
C THR A 261 13.14 -10.89 -13.77
N GLY A 262 12.27 -10.37 -12.90
CA GLY A 262 10.85 -10.12 -13.23
C GLY A 262 10.20 -9.04 -12.36
N THR A 263 10.33 -7.79 -12.81
CA THR A 263 9.58 -6.62 -12.30
C THR A 263 8.22 -6.55 -12.99
N GLY A 264 7.16 -6.22 -12.26
CA GLY A 264 5.83 -5.96 -12.82
C GLY A 264 5.10 -4.84 -12.08
N THR A 265 5.25 -3.61 -12.57
CA THR A 265 4.52 -2.41 -12.16
C THR A 265 3.29 -2.25 -13.06
N GLY A 266 2.11 -2.00 -12.48
CA GLY A 266 0.89 -1.65 -13.22
C GLY A 266 0.15 -0.52 -12.53
N THR A 267 0.16 0.66 -13.16
CA THR A 267 -0.44 1.91 -12.71
C THR A 267 -1.83 2.11 -13.30
N GLY A 268 -2.76 2.67 -12.52
CA GLY A 268 -3.71 3.67 -13.02
C GLY A 268 -5.20 3.35 -12.91
N ALA A 269 -5.92 4.15 -12.13
CA ALA A 269 -7.25 4.71 -12.43
C ALA A 269 -7.81 5.40 -11.17
N GLY A 270 -7.39 6.66 -10.97
CA GLY A 270 -7.93 7.55 -9.96
C GLY A 270 -9.17 8.27 -10.51
N GLY A 271 -10.34 7.93 -9.96
CA GLY A 271 -11.60 8.62 -10.21
C GLY A 271 -12.65 8.24 -9.17
N SER A 272 -12.83 9.11 -8.17
CA SER A 272 -13.93 9.12 -7.18
C SER A 272 -14.31 7.78 -6.54
N TYR A 273 -13.48 7.30 -5.61
CA TYR A 273 -13.82 6.13 -4.78
C TYR A 273 -14.52 6.54 -3.48
N ALA A 274 -14.34 7.79 -3.02
CA ALA A 274 -15.08 8.32 -1.87
C ALA A 274 -16.59 8.37 -2.13
N ALA A 275 -17.02 8.87 -3.30
CA ALA A 275 -18.45 8.91 -3.65
C ALA A 275 -19.06 7.52 -3.94
N LYS A 276 -18.24 6.55 -4.39
CA LYS A 276 -18.69 5.15 -4.58
C LYS A 276 -18.79 4.40 -3.25
N ALA A 277 -17.83 4.59 -2.34
CA ALA A 277 -17.85 4.02 -1.00
C ALA A 277 -19.05 4.53 -0.18
N GLU A 278 -19.37 5.82 -0.28
CA GLU A 278 -20.58 6.39 0.34
C GLU A 278 -21.87 5.77 -0.21
N LYS A 279 -21.95 5.56 -1.53
CA LYS A 279 -23.14 4.96 -2.16
C LYS A 279 -23.31 3.48 -1.79
N VAL A 280 -22.22 2.72 -1.66
CA VAL A 280 -22.24 1.31 -1.25
C VAL A 280 -22.57 1.17 0.24
N LEU A 281 -22.01 2.03 1.09
CA LEU A 281 -22.34 2.06 2.52
C LEU A 281 -23.77 2.55 2.77
N ALA A 282 -24.26 3.52 1.99
CA ALA A 282 -25.65 3.97 2.03
C ALA A 282 -26.61 2.88 1.53
N PHE A 283 -26.27 2.14 0.47
CA PHE A 283 -27.04 0.97 0.03
C PHE A 283 -27.07 -0.12 1.10
N ALA A 284 -25.93 -0.45 1.70
CA ALA A 284 -25.85 -1.44 2.77
C ALA A 284 -26.66 -1.03 4.01
N ARG A 285 -26.69 0.26 4.37
CA ARG A 285 -27.55 0.79 5.44
C ARG A 285 -29.03 0.80 5.07
N ALA A 286 -29.39 1.16 3.84
CA ALA A 286 -30.76 1.17 3.34
C ALA A 286 -31.40 -0.24 3.25
N GLN A 287 -30.59 -1.30 3.12
CA GLN A 287 -31.07 -2.68 3.12
C GLN A 287 -31.25 -3.27 4.53
N ILE A 288 -30.75 -2.59 5.57
CA ILE A 288 -30.85 -3.05 6.97
C ILE A 288 -32.00 -2.36 7.71
N GLY A 289 -32.50 -1.21 7.22
CA GLY A 289 -33.40 -0.32 7.99
C GLY A 289 -34.74 0.05 7.36
N LYS A 290 -35.33 -0.72 6.42
CA LYS A 290 -36.71 -0.45 5.98
C LYS A 290 -37.70 -1.07 6.97
N PRO A 291 -38.42 -0.30 7.82
CA PRO A 291 -39.62 -0.83 8.44
C PRO A 291 -40.61 -1.13 7.31
N TYR A 292 -41.09 -2.37 7.27
CA TYR A 292 -42.23 -2.71 6.42
C TYR A 292 -43.44 -1.91 6.90
N VAL A 293 -43.85 -0.91 6.11
CA VAL A 293 -45.14 -0.26 6.27
C VAL A 293 -46.21 -1.25 5.78
N TRP A 294 -46.99 -1.74 6.73
CA TRP A 294 -48.22 -2.50 6.48
C TRP A 294 -49.19 -1.64 5.65
N GLY A 295 -49.77 -2.22 4.59
CA GLY A 295 -50.43 -1.53 3.48
C GLY A 295 -51.69 -0.68 3.80
N PRO A 296 -52.18 0.07 2.80
CA PRO A 296 -53.37 0.90 2.95
C PRO A 296 -54.62 0.02 3.10
N ARG A 297 -55.41 0.29 4.15
CA ARG A 297 -56.76 -0.24 4.37
C ARG A 297 -57.64 0.09 3.15
N ALA A 298 -58.05 -0.95 2.42
CA ALA A 298 -59.20 -0.90 1.54
C ALA A 298 -60.47 -0.65 2.38
N ARG A 299 -61.25 0.36 2.01
CA ARG A 299 -62.58 0.63 2.59
C ARG A 299 -63.58 -0.38 2.02
N PRO A 300 -64.50 -0.95 2.83
CA PRO A 300 -65.55 -1.81 2.32
C PRO A 300 -66.61 -0.96 1.60
N ARG A 301 -66.94 -1.37 0.38
CA ARG A 301 -68.07 -0.87 -0.41
C ARG A 301 -69.31 -1.63 0.09
N THR A 302 -70.09 -1.01 0.98
CA THR A 302 -71.42 -1.50 1.34
C THR A 302 -72.41 -1.13 0.25
N THR A 303 -72.81 -2.13 -0.53
CA THR A 303 -74.10 -2.17 -1.22
C THR A 303 -75.20 -2.38 -0.19
N ALA A 304 -76.23 -1.53 -0.20
CA ALA A 304 -77.53 -1.80 0.39
C ALA A 304 -78.57 -1.87 -0.74
N PRO A 305 -79.51 -2.83 -0.72
CA PRO A 305 -80.70 -2.80 -1.56
C PRO A 305 -81.89 -2.17 -0.78
N GLY A 306 -82.72 -1.39 -1.47
CA GLY A 306 -83.96 -0.79 -0.95
C GLY A 306 -83.97 0.72 -1.04
#